data_AF-A0A0E9N125-F1
#
_entry.id   AF-A0A0E9N125-F1
#
_cell.length_a   1.000
_cell.length_b   1.000
_cell.length_c   1.000
_cell.angle_alpha   90.00
_cell.angle_beta   90.00
_cell.angle_gamma   90.00
#
_symmetry.space_group_name_H-M   'P 1'
#
loop_
_entity.id
_entity.type
_entity.pdbx_description
1 polymer ?
#
loop_
_entity_poly.entity_id
_entity_poly.type
_entity_poly.pdbx_seq_one_letter_code
_entity_poly.pdbx_strand_id
1 'polypeptide(L)' 'MKFVAVVSDKTQITAIAGKLKMLGCKVEQVLKRTGVITGDSLHIPLETLQIGGIASIAPEQVRKAQ' A
#
# COMPACT_ATOMS: atom_id res chain seq x y z
N MET A 1 2.68 -9.76 -5.11
CA MET A 1 1.73 -9.10 -6.03
C MET A 1 1.82 -7.60 -5.81
N LYS A 2 1.87 -6.78 -6.87
CA LYS A 2 1.93 -5.32 -6.70
C LYS A 2 0.61 -4.75 -6.21
N PHE A 3 0.68 -3.73 -5.36
CA PHE A 3 -0.47 -3.05 -4.76
C PHE A 3 -0.27 -1.55 -4.68
N VAL A 4 -1.41 -0.86 -4.61
CA VAL A 4 -1.54 0.56 -4.34
C VAL A 4 -2.46 0.73 -3.14
N ALA A 5 -1.92 1.22 -2.04
CA ALA A 5 -2.66 1.57 -0.83
C ALA A 5 -2.79 3.10 -0.72
N VAL A 6 -4.02 3.58 -0.55
CA VAL A 6 -4.33 4.98 -0.30
C VAL A 6 -4.58 5.13 1.19
N VAL A 7 -3.87 6.04 1.83
CA VAL A 7 -3.97 6.35 3.25
C VAL A 7 -4.87 7.56 3.44
N SER A 8 -5.88 7.43 4.30
CA SER A 8 -6.80 8.54 4.63
C SER A 8 -6.06 9.66 5.36
N ASP A 9 -5.25 9.28 6.35
CA ASP A 9 -4.49 10.20 7.18
C ASP A 9 -3.01 10.27 6.76
N LYS A 10 -2.67 11.31 5.99
CA LYS A 10 -1.33 11.49 5.45
C LYS A 10 -0.25 11.63 6.52
N THR A 11 -0.60 12.04 7.74
CA THR A 11 0.38 12.14 8.84
C THR A 11 0.86 10.76 9.28
N GLN A 12 0.00 9.74 9.16
CA GLN A 12 0.29 8.36 9.52
C GLN A 12 0.90 7.53 8.39
N ILE A 13 1.08 8.09 7.17
CA ILE A 13 1.57 7.35 6.00
C ILE A 13 2.90 6.63 6.27
N THR A 14 3.80 7.25 7.03
CA THR A 14 5.10 6.67 7.40
C THR A 14 4.94 5.48 8.34
N ALA A 15 4.04 5.60 9.32
CA ALA A 15 3.73 4.52 10.26
C ALA A 15 3.07 3.34 9.55
N ILE A 16 2.12 3.61 8.63
CA ILE A 16 1.46 2.58 7.83
C ILE A 16 2.45 1.89 6.89
N ALA A 17 3.34 2.63 6.22
CA ALA A 17 4.40 2.04 5.41
C ALA A 17 5.32 1.12 6.24
N GLY A 18 5.63 1.50 7.48
CA GLY A 18 6.37 0.65 8.42
C GLY A 18 5.61 -0.63 8.78
N LYS A 19 4.31 -0.53 9.08
CA LYS A 19 3.45 -1.69 9.35
C LYS A 19 3.36 -2.64 8.15
N LEU A 20 3.23 -2.12 6.93
CA LEU A 20 3.26 -2.93 5.70
C LEU A 20 4.57 -3.72 5.59
N LYS A 21 5.72 -3.09 5.85
CA LYS A 21 7.01 -3.78 5.87
C LYS A 21 7.08 -4.86 6.95
N MET A 22 6.57 -4.59 8.15
CA MET A 22 6.54 -5.58 9.25
C MET A 22 5.64 -6.77 8.94
N LEU A 23 4.55 -6.58 8.20
CA LEU A 23 3.70 -7.67 7.73
C LEU A 23 4.41 -8.55 6.70
N GLY A 24 5.48 -8.08 6.06
CA GLY A 24 6.20 -8.79 5.01
C GLY A 24 5.97 -8.23 3.61
N CYS A 25 5.35 -7.05 3.48
CA CYS A 25 5.23 -6.36 2.20
C CYS A 25 6.51 -5.59 1.87
N LYS A 26 6.89 -5.60 0.60
CA LYS A 26 7.95 -4.76 0.07
C LYS A 26 7.37 -3.42 -0.37
N VAL A 27 7.49 -2.39 0.46
CA VAL A 27 7.12 -1.03 0.07
C VAL A 27 8.13 -0.49 -0.95
N GLU A 28 7.66 -0.14 -2.15
CA GLU A 28 8.47 0.42 -3.23
C GLU A 28 8.47 1.95 -3.18
N GLN A 29 7.30 2.56 -3.01
CA GLN A 29 7.17 4.02 -3.03
C GLN A 29 6.17 4.52 -1.98
N VAL A 30 6.48 5.68 -1.39
CA VAL A 30 5.62 6.34 -0.41
C VAL A 30 5.41 7.79 -0.83
N LEU A 31 4.26 8.07 -1.43
CA LEU A 31 3.83 9.39 -1.89
C LEU A 31 3.11 10.14 -0.76
N LYS A 32 3.89 10.78 0.12
CA LYS A 32 3.37 11.49 1.31
C LYS A 32 2.37 12.62 0.98
N ARG A 33 2.55 13.32 -0.14
CA ARG A 33 1.64 14.41 -0.55
C ARG A 33 0.24 13.90 -0.93
N THR A 34 0.18 12.80 -1.66
CA THR A 34 -1.08 12.22 -2.14
C THR A 34 -1.68 11.21 -1.15
N GLY A 35 -0.88 10.72 -0.19
CA GLY A 35 -1.31 9.66 0.73
C GLY A 35 -1.17 8.26 0.14
N VAL A 36 -0.44 8.08 -0.96
CA VAL A 36 -0.39 6.81 -1.69
C VAL A 36 0.88 6.03 -1.34
N ILE A 37 0.76 4.73 -1.10
CA ILE A 37 1.85 3.79 -0.88
C ILE A 37 1.76 2.72 -1.96
N THR A 38 2.83 2.50 -2.71
CA THR A 38 2.92 1.39 -3.65
C THR A 38 3.95 0.38 -3.17
N GLY A 39 3.70 -0.88 -3.45
CA GLY A 39 4.57 -1.95 -3.02
C GLY A 39 4.20 -3.28 -3.60
N ASP A 40 4.93 -4.30 -3.20
CA ASP A 40 4.65 -5.69 -3.51
C ASP A 40 4.26 -6.42 -2.21
N SER A 41 3.05 -6.98 -2.17
CA SER A 41 2.56 -7.78 -1.05
C SER A 41 3.20 -9.17 -0.99
N LEU A 42 4.03 -9.50 -1.98
CA LEU A 42 4.66 -10.80 -2.19
C LEU A 42 3.61 -11.91 -2.18
N HIS A 43 3.50 -12.63 -1.07
CA HIS A 43 2.59 -13.76 -0.86
C HIS A 43 1.36 -13.40 -0.01
N ILE A 44 1.22 -12.15 0.41
CA ILE A 44 0.18 -11.71 1.33
C ILE A 44 -1.02 -11.17 0.54
N PRO A 45 -2.24 -11.68 0.81
CA PRO A 45 -3.45 -11.17 0.16
C PRO A 45 -3.77 -9.75 0.65
N LEU A 46 -4.17 -8.88 -0.26
CA LEU A 46 -4.40 -7.46 0.04
C LEU A 46 -5.47 -7.22 1.10
N GLU A 47 -6.41 -8.15 1.24
CA GLU A 47 -7.46 -8.14 2.26
C GLU A 47 -6.87 -8.16 3.67
N THR A 48 -5.75 -8.86 3.86
CA THR A 48 -5.04 -8.90 5.15
C THR A 48 -4.17 -7.66 5.40
N LEU A 49 -3.96 -6.84 4.37
CA LEU A 49 -3.25 -5.56 4.45
C LEU A 49 -4.16 -4.39 4.81
N GLN A 50 -5.41 -4.66 5.23
CA GLN A 50 -6.31 -3.66 5.80
C GLN A 50 -5.80 -3.16 7.16
N ILE A 51 -4.78 -2.29 7.10
CA ILE A 51 -4.23 -1.60 8.26
C ILE A 51 -5.12 -0.40 8.55
N GLY A 52 -5.50 -0.21 9.82
CA GLY A 52 -6.24 0.97 10.27
C GLY A 52 -5.55 2.27 9.81
N GLY A 53 -6.27 3.10 9.07
CA GLY A 53 -5.78 4.33 8.45
C GLY A 53 -5.59 4.24 6.93
N ILE A 54 -5.61 3.05 6.34
CA ILE A 54 -5.70 2.87 4.87
C ILE A 54 -7.15 3.10 4.44
N ALA A 55 -7.36 4.08 3.56
CA ALA A 55 -8.64 4.39 2.94
C ALA A 55 -9.08 3.29 1.96
N SER A 56 -8.13 2.81 1.17
CA SER A 56 -8.37 1.83 0.11
C SER A 56 -7.09 1.09 -0.21
N ILE A 57 -7.17 -0.20 -0.51
CA ILE A 57 -6.06 -0.97 -1.06
C ILE A 57 -6.54 -1.69 -2.31
N ALA A 58 -5.79 -1.56 -3.40
CA ALA A 58 -6.09 -2.20 -4.67
C ALA A 58 -4.82 -2.86 -5.22
N PRO A 59 -4.95 -3.98 -5.96
CA PRO A 59 -3.81 -4.47 -6.73
C PRO A 59 -3.40 -3.39 -7.73
N GLU A 60 -2.10 -3.24 -7.96
CA GLU A 60 -1.60 -2.39 -9.03
C GLU A 60 -2.04 -3.04 -10.35
N GLN A 61 -3.21 -2.64 -10.85
CA GLN A 61 -3.65 -3.01 -12.18
C GLN A 61 -2.73 -2.28 -13.14
N VAL A 62 -1.64 -2.95 -13.55
CA VAL A 62 -0.92 -2.61 -14.76
C VAL A 62 -1.98 -2.64 -15.84
N ARG A 63 -2.50 -1.47 -16.24
CA ARG A 63 -3.27 -1.35 -17.46
C ARG A 63 -2.35 -1.90 -18.54
N LYS A 64 -2.58 -3.13 -18.99
CA LYS A 64 -2.12 -3.55 -20.30
C LYS A 64 -2.79 -2.55 -21.24
N ALA A 65 -2.02 -1.56 -21.69
CA ALA A 65 -2.41 -0.79 -22.85
C ALA A 65 -2.65 -1.83 -23.95
N GLN A 66 -3.91 -1.96 -24.34
CA GLN A 66 -4.33 -2.75 -25.49
C GLN A 66 -3.73 -2.16 -26.76
#